data_AF-A0A524N6D9-F1
#
_entry.id   AF-A0A524N6D9-F1
#
_cell.length_a   1.000
_cell.length_b   1.000
_cell.length_c   1.000
_cell.angle_alpha   90.00
_cell.angle_beta   90.00
_cell.angle_gamma   90.00
#
_symmetry.space_group_name_H-M   'P 1'
#
loop_
_entity.id
_entity.type
_entity.pdbx_description
1 polymer ?
#
loop_
_entity_poly.entity_id
_entity_poly.type
_entity_poly.pdbx_seq_one_letter_code
_entity_poly.pdbx_strand_id
1 'polypeptide(L)' 'MGICYPCGKEVEPPMRCPHCNLTFCADHLPQKAHKCMALSSTLSGIKPQPVKKTIQYVEPEEEEEPYKLRPRDSQS' A
#
# COMPACT_ATOMS: atom_id res chain seq x y z
N MET A 1 -4.13 23.94 -4.00
CA MET A 1 -2.98 24.65 -3.42
C MET A 1 -2.08 23.63 -2.73
N GLY A 2 -0.76 23.70 -2.89
CA GLY A 2 0.17 22.81 -2.19
C GLY A 2 1.51 23.50 -1.92
N ILE A 3 2.29 22.99 -0.97
CA ILE A 3 3.56 23.61 -0.57
C ILE A 3 4.72 22.85 -1.20
N CYS A 4 5.63 23.57 -1.84
CA CYS A 4 6.87 23.02 -2.35
C CYS A 4 7.77 22.60 -1.17
N TYR A 5 8.09 21.31 -1.06
CA TYR A 5 8.90 20.79 0.04
C TYR A 5 10.29 21.44 0.18
N PRO A 6 11.08 21.63 -0.90
CA PRO A 6 12.38 22.28 -0.80
C PRO A 6 12.33 23.81 -0.61
N CYS A 7 11.24 24.49 -1.00
CA CYS A 7 11.16 25.96 -0.92
C CYS A 7 10.30 26.50 0.23
N GLY A 8 9.36 25.71 0.73
CA GLY A 8 8.29 26.17 1.61
C GLY A 8 7.29 27.14 0.96
N LYS A 9 7.35 27.36 -0.36
CA LYS A 9 6.43 28.26 -1.08
C LYS A 9 5.15 27.54 -1.47
N GLU A 10 4.05 28.27 -1.44
CA GLU A 10 2.78 27.83 -2.00
C GLU A 10 2.85 27.78 -3.53
N VAL A 11 2.33 26.71 -4.11
CA VAL A 11 2.38 26.42 -5.55
C VAL A 11 0.99 26.07 -6.06
N GLU A 12 0.61 26.70 -7.17
CA GLU A 12 -0.57 26.39 -7.95
C GLU A 12 -0.22 26.36 -9.45
N PRO A 13 -0.41 25.22 -10.16
CA PRO A 13 -0.88 23.93 -9.67
C PRO A 13 0.21 23.16 -8.89
N PRO A 14 -0.16 22.40 -7.83
CA PRO A 14 0.80 21.55 -7.12
C PRO A 14 1.23 20.37 -7.99
N MET A 15 2.52 20.29 -8.32
CA MET A 15 3.05 19.19 -9.11
C MET A 15 3.68 18.14 -8.21
N ARG A 16 3.32 16.87 -8.42
CA ARG A 16 3.84 15.73 -7.65
C ARG A 16 4.83 14.94 -8.47
N CYS A 17 5.95 14.57 -7.85
CA CYS A 17 6.91 13.67 -8.48
C CYS A 17 6.36 12.23 -8.49
N PRO A 18 6.32 11.53 -9.64
CA PRO A 18 5.76 10.17 -9.72
C PRO A 18 6.58 9.12 -8.97
N HIS A 19 7.82 9.43 -8.57
CA HIS A 19 8.70 8.48 -7.90
C HIS A 19 8.71 8.63 -6.37
N CYS A 20 8.73 9.87 -5.86
CA CYS A 20 8.73 10.13 -4.42
C CYS A 20 7.40 10.65 -3.87
N ASN A 21 6.42 10.95 -4.73
CA ASN A 21 5.08 11.45 -4.38
C ASN A 21 5.04 12.75 -3.56
N LEU A 22 6.15 13.49 -3.50
CA LEU A 22 6.23 14.81 -2.85
C LEU A 22 5.78 15.92 -3.81
N THR A 23 5.38 17.08 -3.24
CA THR A 23 4.87 18.24 -3.98
C THR A 23 5.97 19.29 -4.19
N PHE A 24 6.05 19.83 -5.40
CA PHE A 24 7.11 20.75 -5.84
C PHE A 24 6.56 21.89 -6.72
N CYS A 25 7.32 22.99 -6.81
CA CYS A 25 7.15 24.01 -7.84
C CYS A 25 7.83 23.60 -9.16
N ALA A 26 7.60 24.36 -10.23
CA ALA A 26 8.17 24.10 -11.55
C ALA A 26 9.70 23.96 -11.53
N ASP A 27 10.38 24.78 -10.71
CA ASP A 27 11.84 24.74 -10.59
C ASP A 27 12.37 23.52 -9.83
N HIS A 28 11.57 22.97 -8.91
CA HIS A 28 11.99 21.87 -8.02
C HIS A 28 11.39 20.51 -8.41
N LEU A 29 10.50 20.47 -9.40
CA LEU A 29 10.01 19.24 -10.00
C LEU A 29 11.12 18.34 -10.60
N PRO A 30 12.17 18.84 -11.28
CA PRO A 30 13.18 17.97 -11.86
C PRO A 30 13.89 17.15 -10.78
N GLN A 31 14.11 15.87 -11.07
CA GLN A 31 14.65 14.89 -10.11
C GLN A 31 16.01 15.30 -9.52
N LYS A 32 16.81 16.05 -10.28
CA LYS A 32 18.09 16.61 -9.84
C LYS A 32 17.93 17.74 -8.81
N ALA A 33 16.87 18.55 -8.93
CA ALA A 33 16.64 19.71 -8.07
C ALA A 33 16.15 19.31 -6.66
N HIS A 34 15.27 18.30 -6.57
CA HIS A 34 14.77 17.83 -5.27
C HIS A 34 15.47 16.58 -4.72
N LYS A 35 16.58 16.15 -5.33
CA LYS A 35 17.34 14.93 -4.95
C LYS A 35 16.41 13.74 -4.68
N CYS A 36 15.70 13.31 -5.72
CA CYS A 36 14.64 12.31 -5.60
C CYS A 36 15.08 11.05 -4.83
N MET A 37 14.36 10.70 -3.76
CA MET A 37 14.69 9.56 -2.91
C MET A 37 14.74 8.25 -3.70
N ALA A 38 13.82 8.06 -4.66
CA ALA A 38 13.77 6.86 -5.49
C ALA A 38 15.04 6.64 -6.34
N LEU A 39 15.76 7.71 -6.71
CA LEU A 39 17.05 7.59 -7.40
C LEU A 39 18.17 7.21 -6.41
N SER A 40 18.10 7.74 -5.19
CA SER A 40 19.06 7.42 -4.12
C SER A 40 18.89 6.01 -3.52
N SER A 41 17.72 5.39 -3.70
CA SER A 41 17.44 4.03 -3.24
C SER A 41 18.34 2.95 -3.84
N THR A 42 19.12 3.28 -4.87
CA THR A 42 20.13 2.37 -5.44
C THR A 42 21.29 2.06 -4.47
N LEU A 43 21.46 2.77 -3.34
CA LEU A 43 22.70 2.67 -2.56
C LEU A 43 22.65 2.40 -1.06
N SER A 44 21.53 2.07 -0.41
CA SER A 44 21.64 1.57 0.99
C SER A 44 20.41 0.79 1.48
N GLY A 45 20.58 -0.52 1.66
CA GLY A 45 20.10 -1.15 2.89
C GLY A 45 19.09 -2.29 2.78
N ILE A 46 18.39 -2.48 1.67
CA ILE A 46 17.50 -3.64 1.53
C ILE A 46 18.24 -4.70 0.74
N LYS A 47 19.02 -5.54 1.44
CA LYS A 47 19.31 -6.87 0.91
C LYS A 47 17.95 -7.51 0.66
N PRO A 48 17.61 -7.94 -0.57
CA PRO A 48 16.38 -8.69 -0.77
C PRO A 48 16.51 -9.95 0.08
N GLN A 49 15.92 -9.94 1.28
CA GLN A 49 15.73 -11.18 2.01
C GLN A 49 14.72 -11.97 1.20
N PRO A 50 15.03 -13.21 0.79
CA PRO A 50 14.06 -14.03 0.11
C PRO A 50 12.88 -14.19 1.06
N VAL A 51 11.75 -13.56 0.71
CA VAL A 51 10.47 -13.76 1.39
C VAL A 51 10.14 -15.23 1.21
N LYS A 52 10.48 -16.05 2.20
CA LYS A 52 10.02 -17.43 2.29
C LYS A 52 8.51 -17.35 2.44
N LYS A 53 7.79 -17.56 1.34
CA LYS A 53 6.34 -17.73 1.34
C LYS A 53 6.04 -19.06 2.03
N THR A 54 6.10 -19.10 3.35
CA THR A 54 5.54 -20.19 4.14
C THR A 54 4.04 -19.91 4.23
N ILE A 55 3.32 -20.32 3.17
CA ILE A 55 1.87 -20.36 3.20
C ILE A 55 1.51 -21.37 4.28
N GLN A 56 1.09 -20.89 5.45
CA GLN A 56 0.60 -21.74 6.51
C GLN A 56 -0.85 -22.07 6.16
N TYR A 57 -1.05 -23.28 5.65
CA TYR A 57 -2.37 -23.84 5.38
C TYR A 57 -3.05 -24.05 6.73
N VAL A 58 -4.14 -23.33 6.98
CA VAL A 58 -5.03 -23.61 8.11
C VAL A 58 -6.04 -24.62 7.58
N GLU A 59 -6.01 -25.84 8.10
CA GLU A 59 -7.05 -26.82 7.83
C GLU A 59 -8.40 -26.24 8.30
N PRO A 60 -9.43 -26.18 7.44
CA PRO A 60 -10.76 -25.82 7.88
C PRO A 60 -11.27 -26.91 8.82
N GLU A 61 -11.62 -26.50 10.03
CA GLU A 61 -12.27 -27.35 11.03
C GLU A 61 -13.62 -27.77 10.44
N GLU A 62 -13.80 -29.05 10.15
CA GLU A 62 -15.10 -29.60 9.74
C GLU A 62 -16.08 -29.40 10.89
N GLU A 63 -16.87 -28.33 10.84
CA GLU A 63 -18.01 -28.12 11.72
C GLU A 63 -19.05 -29.21 11.42
N GLU A 64 -18.99 -30.28 12.22
CA GLU A 64 -20.01 -31.31 12.33
C GLU A 64 -21.29 -30.67 12.91
N GLU A 65 -22.11 -30.06 12.08
CA GLU A 65 -23.45 -29.60 12.49
C GLU A 65 -24.48 -30.73 12.25
N PRO A 66 -24.98 -31.39 13.31
CA PRO A 66 -25.91 -32.50 13.22
C PRO A 66 -27.27 -32.03 12.69
N TYR A 67 -27.71 -32.68 11.63
CA TYR A 67 -29.05 -32.70 11.03
C TYR A 67 -30.18 -32.62 12.07
N LYS A 68 -30.68 -31.41 12.33
CA LYS A 68 -32.01 -31.21 12.95
C LYS A 68 -33.07 -31.13 11.86
N LEU A 69 -33.53 -32.32 11.42
CA LEU A 69 -34.80 -32.44 10.73
C LEU A 69 -35.91 -31.98 11.69
N ARG A 70 -36.58 -30.87 11.38
CA ARG A 70 -37.78 -30.46 12.13
C ARG A 70 -38.93 -31.39 11.75
N PRO A 71 -39.61 -32.05 12.70
CA PRO A 71 -40.83 -32.76 12.41
C PRO A 71 -41.87 -31.78 11.83
N ARG A 72 -42.48 -32.15 10.71
CA ARG A 72 -43.59 -31.40 10.12
C ARG A 72 -44.87 -31.91 10.78
N ASP A 73 -45.36 -31.18 11.78
CA ASP A 73 -46.66 -31.45 12.39
C ASP A 73 -47.74 -31.48 11.30
N SER A 74 -48.27 -32.67 11.06
CA SER A 74 -49.41 -32.90 10.18
C SER A 74 -50.63 -32.99 11.08
N GLN A 75 -51.35 -31.88 11.25
CA GLN A 75 -52.65 -31.88 11.90
C GLN A 75 -53.68 -32.57 10.99
N SER A 76 -54.43 -33.52 11.54
CA SER A 76 -55.70 -34.06 11.05
C SER A 76 -56.73 -33.92 12.16
#